data_AF-A0A914BXL9-F1
#
_entry.id   AF-A0A914BXL9-F1
#
_cell.length_a   1.000
_cell.length_b   1.000
_cell.length_c   1.000
_cell.angle_alpha   90.00
_cell.angle_beta   90.00
_cell.angle_gamma   90.00
#
_symmetry.space_group_name_H-M   'P 1'
#
loop_
_entity.id
_entity.type
_entity.pdbx_description
1 polymer ?
#
loop_
_entity_poly.entity_id
_entity_poly.type
_entity_poly.pdbx_seq_one_letter_code
_entity_poly.pdbx_strand_id
1 'polypeptide(L)'
;MNSLIEYGKAIGKTTVVCKDCHGFICNRLMIPVRSEAMYMVENGIATPEDIDIALKLGYEIPFGTFEHMDIIGLDTVQDVLTGWNTNYAHRLDQNGLAEVFVRPVPNILKEKVAQGKLGKKTGEGFFKWQNGHKDS
;
A
#
# COMPACT_ATOMS: atom_id res chain seq x y z
N MET A 1 19.55 17.27 -13.24
CA MET A 1 19.17 15.84 -13.06
C MET A 1 20.35 15.00 -12.62
N ASN A 2 21.51 15.09 -13.31
CA ASN A 2 22.72 14.33 -12.94
C ASN A 2 23.24 14.62 -11.53
N SER A 3 23.17 15.86 -11.04
CA SER A 3 23.67 16.21 -9.69
C SER A 3 22.93 15.50 -8.54
N LEU A 4 21.61 15.28 -8.66
CA LEU A 4 20.82 14.57 -7.64
C LEU A 4 21.08 13.07 -7.67
N ILE A 5 21.30 12.51 -8.85
CA ILE A 5 21.67 11.10 -9.05
C ILE A 5 23.04 10.83 -8.40
N GLU A 6 24.03 11.68 -8.70
CA GLU A 6 25.38 11.58 -8.12
C GLU A 6 25.37 11.77 -6.60
N TYR A 7 24.59 12.72 -6.08
CA TYR A 7 24.42 12.88 -4.64
C TYR A 7 23.84 11.63 -3.97
N GLY A 8 22.78 11.05 -4.54
CA GLY A 8 22.18 9.81 -4.03
C GLY A 8 23.19 8.66 -3.99
N LYS A 9 24.00 8.52 -5.03
CA LYS A 9 25.09 7.53 -5.08
C LYS A 9 26.16 7.80 -4.01
N ALA A 10 26.54 9.06 -3.80
CA ALA A 10 27.54 9.44 -2.81
C ALA A 10 27.11 9.10 -1.36
N ILE A 11 25.81 9.10 -1.07
CA ILE A 11 25.25 8.69 0.23
C ILE A 11 24.85 7.20 0.28
N GLY A 12 25.25 6.40 -0.71
CA GLY A 12 24.99 4.96 -0.75
C GLY A 12 23.52 4.58 -1.06
N LYS A 13 22.76 5.46 -1.71
CA LYS A 13 21.38 5.21 -2.15
C LYS A 13 21.33 4.95 -3.66
N THR A 14 20.42 4.06 -4.06
CA THR A 14 20.08 3.88 -5.47
C THR A 14 18.98 4.86 -5.85
N THR A 15 19.23 5.70 -6.85
CA THR A 15 18.25 6.68 -7.33
C THR A 15 17.54 6.15 -8.57
N VAL A 16 16.26 6.49 -8.70
CA VAL A 16 15.42 6.15 -9.87
C VAL A 16 14.81 7.43 -10.43
N VAL A 17 14.65 7.50 -11.76
CA VAL A 17 14.13 8.67 -12.46
C VAL A 17 12.70 8.42 -12.90
N CYS A 18 11.79 9.35 -12.60
CA CYS A 18 10.43 9.33 -13.11
C CYS A 18 10.04 10.73 -13.60
N LYS A 19 9.07 10.78 -14.52
CA LYS A 19 8.37 12.04 -14.80
C LYS A 19 7.53 12.42 -13.58
N ASP A 20 7.34 13.71 -13.37
CA ASP A 20 6.44 14.17 -12.32
C ASP A 20 5.03 13.63 -12.58
N CYS A 21 4.59 12.77 -11.67
CA CYS A 21 3.29 12.12 -11.73
C CYS A 21 2.84 11.77 -10.31
N HIS A 22 1.53 11.75 -10.11
CA HIS A 22 0.96 11.42 -8.82
C HIS A 22 1.37 10.00 -8.41
N GLY A 23 1.89 9.87 -7.19
CA GLY A 23 2.40 8.61 -6.65
C GLY A 23 3.75 8.13 -7.20
N PHE A 24 4.42 8.93 -8.04
CA PHE A 24 5.71 8.58 -8.65
C PHE A 24 5.72 7.15 -9.21
N ILE A 25 6.76 6.35 -8.92
CA ILE A 25 6.84 4.94 -9.31
C ILE A 25 6.21 4.05 -8.23
N CYS A 26 6.76 4.08 -7.01
CA CYS A 26 6.45 3.07 -6.00
C CYS A 26 5.00 3.12 -5.51
N ASN A 27 4.47 4.30 -5.17
CA ASN A 27 3.09 4.38 -4.67
C ASN A 27 2.09 4.05 -5.78
N ARG A 28 2.36 4.47 -7.02
CA ARG A 28 1.56 4.13 -8.18
C ARG A 28 1.43 2.62 -8.40
N LEU A 29 2.50 1.86 -8.21
CA LEU A 29 2.48 0.40 -8.31
C LEU A 29 1.78 -0.26 -7.11
N MET A 30 1.99 0.27 -5.91
CA MET A 30 1.52 -0.37 -4.68
C MET A 30 0.06 -0.09 -4.35
N ILE A 31 -0.52 1.03 -4.79
CA ILE A 31 -1.93 1.35 -4.57
C ILE A 31 -2.87 0.27 -5.13
N PRO A 32 -2.80 -0.14 -6.42
CA PRO A 32 -3.69 -1.17 -6.93
C PRO A 32 -3.46 -2.53 -6.26
N VAL A 33 -2.21 -2.90 -5.97
CA VAL A 33 -1.88 -4.16 -5.27
C VAL A 33 -2.52 -4.21 -3.89
N ARG A 34 -2.38 -3.13 -3.10
CA ARG A 34 -2.98 -3.04 -1.76
C ARG A 34 -4.50 -3.03 -1.80
N SER A 35 -5.07 -2.23 -2.70
CA SER A 35 -6.52 -2.17 -2.88
C SER A 35 -7.08 -3.54 -3.25
N GLU A 36 -6.50 -4.22 -4.24
CA GLU A 36 -6.97 -5.55 -4.66
C GLU A 36 -6.83 -6.58 -3.54
N ALA A 37 -5.69 -6.61 -2.85
CA ALA A 37 -5.49 -7.49 -1.69
C ALA A 37 -6.59 -7.29 -0.64
N MET A 38 -6.89 -6.03 -0.28
CA MET A 38 -7.96 -5.72 0.66
C MET A 38 -9.35 -6.11 0.15
N TYR A 39 -9.63 -5.94 -1.15
CA TYR A 39 -10.89 -6.39 -1.75
C TYR A 39 -11.03 -7.91 -1.76
N MET A 40 -9.95 -8.65 -1.96
CA MET A 40 -9.96 -10.11 -1.85
C MET A 40 -10.33 -10.55 -0.44
N VAL A 41 -9.79 -9.89 0.60
CA VAL A 41 -10.16 -10.19 2.00
C VAL A 41 -11.59 -9.77 2.28
N GLU A 42 -12.01 -8.58 1.86
CA GLU A 42 -13.36 -8.06 2.07
C GLU A 42 -14.43 -8.96 1.44
N ASN A 43 -14.14 -9.54 0.27
CA ASN A 43 -15.03 -10.47 -0.43
C ASN A 43 -14.89 -11.94 0.02
N GLY A 44 -14.07 -12.21 1.04
CA GLY A 44 -13.86 -13.57 1.57
C GLY A 44 -13.15 -14.53 0.61
N ILE A 45 -12.39 -14.01 -0.36
CA ILE A 45 -11.66 -14.82 -1.35
C ILE A 45 -10.43 -15.49 -0.72
N ALA A 46 -9.72 -14.78 0.16
CA ALA A 46 -8.53 -15.28 0.84
C ALA A 46 -8.29 -14.52 2.15
N THR A 47 -7.50 -15.12 3.03
CA THR A 47 -7.06 -14.48 4.29
C THR A 47 -5.90 -13.49 4.03
N PRO A 48 -5.70 -12.49 4.91
CA PRO A 48 -4.50 -11.65 4.84
C PRO A 48 -3.20 -12.46 4.85
N GLU A 49 -3.15 -13.55 5.62
CA GLU A 49 -2.02 -14.47 5.72
C GLU A 49 -1.73 -15.15 4.39
N ASP A 50 -2.74 -15.73 3.75
CA ASP A 50 -2.58 -16.46 2.49
C ASP A 50 -2.17 -15.52 1.34
N ILE A 51 -2.72 -14.29 1.31
CA ILE A 51 -2.32 -13.29 0.32
C ILE A 51 -0.86 -12.87 0.55
N ASP A 52 -0.45 -12.64 1.79
CA ASP A 52 0.95 -12.32 2.11
C ASP A 52 1.89 -13.47 1.72
N ILE A 53 1.51 -14.72 1.96
CA ILE A 53 2.27 -15.91 1.51
C ILE A 53 2.37 -15.96 -0.01
N ALA A 54 1.25 -15.78 -0.72
CA ALA A 54 1.22 -15.80 -2.19
C ALA A 54 2.12 -14.71 -2.79
N LEU A 55 2.14 -13.51 -2.22
CA LEU A 55 3.03 -12.43 -2.67
C LEU A 55 4.50 -12.69 -2.35
N LYS A 56 4.80 -13.25 -1.17
CA LYS A 56 6.16 -13.58 -0.78
C LYS A 56 6.75 -14.71 -1.61
N LEU A 57 6.01 -15.81 -1.78
CA LEU A 57 6.50 -17.02 -2.43
C LEU A 57 6.28 -17.01 -3.95
N GLY A 58 5.15 -16.48 -4.41
CA GLY A 58 4.81 -16.46 -5.83
C GLY A 58 5.46 -15.33 -6.62
N TYR A 59 5.68 -14.18 -5.97
CA TYR A 59 6.25 -12.98 -6.61
C TYR A 59 7.58 -12.53 -6.01
N GLU A 60 8.14 -13.32 -5.09
CA GLU A 60 9.43 -13.05 -4.42
C GLU A 60 9.49 -11.65 -3.78
N ILE A 61 8.35 -11.13 -3.33
CA ILE A 61 8.30 -9.85 -2.60
C ILE A 61 8.82 -10.12 -1.17
N PRO A 62 9.81 -9.34 -0.67
CA PRO A 62 10.49 -9.67 0.59
C PRO A 62 9.60 -9.53 1.84
N PHE A 63 8.43 -8.92 1.71
CA PHE A 63 7.47 -8.70 2.80
C PHE A 63 6.04 -8.92 2.31
N GLY A 64 5.14 -9.16 3.26
CA GLY A 64 3.72 -9.29 3.00
C GLY A 64 3.11 -7.91 2.76
N THR A 65 2.10 -7.82 1.90
CA THR A 65 1.42 -6.54 1.66
C THR A 65 0.65 -6.09 2.90
N PHE A 66 -0.07 -6.99 3.57
CA PHE A 66 -0.77 -6.68 4.82
C PHE A 66 0.21 -6.41 5.94
N GLU A 67 1.29 -7.19 6.04
CA GLU A 67 2.32 -6.99 7.05
C GLU A 67 2.95 -5.60 6.90
N HIS A 68 3.27 -5.21 5.66
CA HIS A 68 3.81 -3.90 5.36
C HIS A 68 2.81 -2.76 5.63
N MET A 69 1.51 -2.96 5.35
CA MET A 69 0.49 -1.96 5.69
C MET A 69 0.38 -1.74 7.20
N ASP A 70 0.44 -2.80 7.99
CA ASP A 70 0.45 -2.71 9.46
C ASP A 70 1.71 -2.02 10.00
N ILE A 71 2.85 -2.17 9.33
CA ILE A 71 4.10 -1.46 9.67
C ILE A 71 4.00 0.03 9.34
N ILE A 72 3.45 0.38 8.17
CA ILE A 72 3.24 1.78 7.74
C ILE A 72 2.25 2.49 8.68
N GLY A 73 1.16 1.82 9.01
CA GLY A 73 0.01 2.39 9.71
C GLY A 73 -1.21 2.47 8.80
N LEU A 74 -2.32 1.86 9.24
CA LEU A 74 -3.53 1.76 8.39
C LEU A 74 -4.21 3.11 8.12
N ASP A 75 -4.09 4.06 9.04
CA ASP A 75 -4.51 5.45 8.85
C ASP A 75 -3.74 6.11 7.70
N THR A 76 -2.41 5.95 7.65
CA THR A 76 -1.59 6.47 6.56
C THR A 76 -1.94 5.81 5.23
N VAL A 77 -2.23 4.50 5.24
CA VAL A 77 -2.71 3.78 4.04
C VAL A 77 -4.05 4.35 3.57
N GLN A 78 -4.99 4.59 4.49
CA GLN A 78 -6.28 5.19 4.17
C GLN A 78 -6.14 6.60 3.59
N ASP A 79 -5.26 7.43 4.15
CA ASP A 79 -5.01 8.78 3.65
C ASP A 79 -4.44 8.76 2.24
N VAL A 80 -3.47 7.87 1.97
CA VAL A 80 -2.88 7.71 0.63
C VAL A 80 -3.93 7.25 -0.39
N LEU A 81 -4.78 6.27 -0.05
CA LEU A 81 -5.83 5.79 -0.96
C LEU A 81 -6.93 6.84 -1.18
N THR A 82 -7.30 7.57 -0.14
CA THR A 82 -8.26 8.67 -0.25
C THR A 82 -7.71 9.76 -1.15
N GLY A 83 -6.46 10.20 -0.91
CA GLY A 83 -5.78 11.19 -1.72
C GLY A 83 -5.59 10.74 -3.16
N TRP A 84 -5.32 9.46 -3.41
CA TRP A 84 -5.26 8.89 -4.75
C TRP A 84 -6.61 9.00 -5.46
N ASN A 85 -7.70 8.64 -4.79
CA ASN A 85 -9.03 8.71 -5.37
C ASN A 85 -9.48 10.14 -5.64
N THR A 86 -9.18 11.09 -4.74
CA THR A 86 -9.57 12.49 -4.96
C THR A 86 -8.71 13.16 -6.02
N ASN A 87 -7.39 12.98 -6.01
CA ASN A 87 -6.49 13.77 -6.85
C ASN A 87 -6.18 13.11 -8.19
N TYR A 88 -6.32 11.78 -8.28
CA TYR A 88 -5.94 11.00 -9.47
C TYR A 88 -7.14 10.64 -10.36
N ALA A 89 -8.34 10.51 -9.81
CA ALA A 89 -9.58 10.27 -10.57
C ALA A 89 -9.80 11.30 -11.68
N HIS A 90 -9.59 12.58 -11.36
CA HIS A 90 -9.78 13.67 -12.31
C HIS A 90 -8.85 13.63 -13.54
N ARG A 91 -7.72 12.89 -13.49
CA ARG A 91 -6.74 12.85 -14.58
C ARG A 91 -6.85 11.62 -15.49
N LEU A 92 -7.33 10.49 -14.97
CA LEU A 92 -7.49 9.26 -15.77
C LEU A 92 -8.83 9.18 -16.50
N ASP A 93 -9.83 9.92 -16.03
CA ASP A 93 -11.16 10.02 -16.67
C ASP A 93 -11.04 10.49 -18.13
N GLN A 94 -10.10 11.40 -18.41
CA GLN A 94 -9.81 11.88 -19.77
C GLN A 94 -9.32 10.79 -20.74
N ASN A 95 -8.82 9.65 -20.24
CA ASN A 95 -8.31 8.53 -21.03
C ASN A 95 -9.10 7.23 -20.82
N GLY A 96 -10.22 7.25 -20.07
CA GLY A 96 -11.03 6.06 -19.78
C GLY A 96 -10.35 4.99 -18.90
N LEU A 97 -9.23 5.32 -18.26
CA LEU A 97 -8.47 4.38 -17.41
C LEU A 97 -8.82 4.51 -15.92
N ALA A 98 -9.71 5.45 -15.57
CA ALA A 98 -10.06 5.74 -14.18
C ALA A 98 -10.65 4.51 -13.47
N GLU A 99 -11.55 3.77 -14.09
CA GLU A 99 -12.24 2.63 -13.45
C GLU A 99 -11.30 1.51 -13.00
N VAL A 100 -10.16 1.33 -13.69
CA VAL A 100 -9.19 0.28 -13.36
C VAL A 100 -8.28 0.68 -12.19
N PHE A 101 -7.95 1.97 -12.09
CA PHE A 101 -6.92 2.46 -11.16
C PHE A 101 -7.47 3.31 -10.01
N VAL A 102 -8.75 3.67 -10.04
CA VAL A 102 -9.43 4.48 -9.04
C VAL A 102 -10.60 3.66 -8.53
N ARG A 103 -10.44 3.11 -7.35
CA ARG A 103 -11.45 2.30 -6.68
C ARG A 103 -11.71 2.89 -5.31
N PRO A 104 -12.95 2.84 -4.78
CA PRO A 104 -13.25 3.29 -3.44
C PRO A 104 -12.25 2.72 -2.43
N VAL A 105 -11.99 3.46 -1.35
CA VAL A 105 -11.20 2.89 -0.25
C VAL A 105 -11.96 1.66 0.28
N PRO A 106 -11.31 0.49 0.43
CA PRO A 106 -11.96 -0.72 0.96
C PRO A 106 -12.57 -0.47 2.33
N ASN A 107 -13.74 -1.03 2.61
CA ASN A 107 -14.44 -0.85 3.88
C ASN A 107 -13.69 -1.53 5.03
N ILE A 108 -13.09 -2.70 4.79
CA ILE A 108 -12.27 -3.39 5.79
C ILE A 108 -11.14 -2.50 6.34
N LEU A 109 -10.58 -1.60 5.52
CA LEU A 109 -9.59 -0.63 5.95
C LEU A 109 -10.23 0.46 6.82
N LYS A 110 -11.32 1.08 6.34
CA LYS A 110 -12.03 2.14 7.06
C LYS A 110 -12.48 1.68 8.43
N GLU A 111 -13.00 0.46 8.53
CA GLU A 111 -13.48 -0.15 9.76
C GLU A 111 -12.34 -0.35 10.77
N LYS A 112 -11.21 -0.89 10.32
CA LYS A 112 -10.03 -1.05 11.19
C LYS A 112 -9.50 0.29 11.70
N VAL A 113 -9.42 1.30 10.83
CA VAL A 113 -9.00 2.65 11.23
C VAL A 113 -10.00 3.27 12.21
N ALA A 114 -11.30 3.15 11.97
CA ALA A 114 -12.34 3.63 12.88
C ALA A 114 -12.29 2.95 14.26
N GLN A 115 -11.86 1.69 14.31
CA GLN A 115 -11.64 0.94 15.55
C GLN A 115 -10.32 1.26 16.26
N GLY A 116 -9.46 2.12 15.68
CA GLY A 116 -8.12 2.40 16.21
C GLY A 116 -7.13 1.23 16.04
N LYS A 117 -7.45 0.26 15.18
CA LYS A 117 -6.57 -0.87 14.82
C LYS A 117 -5.64 -0.43 13.70
N LEU A 118 -4.62 0.34 14.04
CA LEU A 118 -3.73 1.00 13.08
C LEU A 118 -2.48 0.19 12.71
N GLY A 119 -2.40 -1.09 13.11
CA GLY A 119 -1.27 -1.97 12.84
C GLY A 119 -0.29 -2.02 14.00
N LYS A 120 1.00 -2.15 13.68
CA LYS A 120 2.08 -2.39 14.65
C LYS A 120 2.14 -1.32 15.75
N LYS A 121 1.82 -0.07 15.42
CA LYS A 121 1.86 1.05 16.37
C LYS A 121 0.77 1.02 17.44
N THR A 122 -0.31 0.27 17.22
CA THR A 122 -1.42 0.11 18.18
C THR A 122 -1.56 -1.33 18.69
N GLY A 123 -0.65 -2.22 18.31
CA GLY A 123 -0.68 -3.64 18.70
C GLY A 123 -1.63 -4.51 17.87
N GLU A 124 -2.43 -3.93 16.97
CA GLU A 124 -3.38 -4.66 16.13
C GLU A 124 -3.72 -3.86 14.86
N GLY A 125 -3.77 -4.54 13.71
CA GLY A 125 -4.26 -4.04 12.43
C GLY A 125 -4.94 -5.16 11.64
N PHE A 126 -4.34 -5.59 10.54
CA PHE A 126 -4.69 -6.86 9.90
C PHE A 126 -4.17 -8.06 10.69
N PHE A 127 -3.02 -7.90 11.36
CA PHE A 127 -2.46 -8.89 12.27
C PHE A 127 -2.42 -8.35 13.70
N LYS A 128 -2.24 -9.27 14.66
CA LYS A 128 -1.90 -8.91 16.04
C LYS A 128 -0.39 -8.73 16.16
N TRP A 129 0.02 -7.78 16.99
CA TRP A 129 1.41 -7.42 17.18
C TRP A 129 1.77 -7.42 18.67
N GLN A 130 2.73 -8.27 19.05
CA GLN A 130 3.26 -8.34 20.41
C GLN A 130 4.77 -8.06 20.40
N ASN A 131 5.24 -7.18 21.28
CA ASN A 131 6.66 -6.80 21.39
C ASN A 131 7.31 -6.39 20.05
N GLY A 132 6.52 -5.80 19.14
CA GLY A 132 6.99 -5.38 17.81
C GLY A 132 7.10 -6.50 16.77
N HIS A 133 6.70 -7.73 17.12
CA HIS A 133 6.64 -8.88 16.22
C HIS A 133 5.18 -9.22 15.90
N LYS A 134 4.96 -9.77 14.71
CA LYS A 134 3.66 -10.31 14.32
C LYS A 134 3.38 -11.54 15.17
N ASP A 135 2.27 -11.53 15.88
CA ASP A 135 1.75 -12.69 16.63
C ASP A 135 1.21 -13.68 15.60
N SER A 136 1.87 -14.83 15.50
CA SER A 136 1.67 -15.83 14.44
C SER A 136 0.44 -16.69 14.67
#